data_AF-A0A9E2S324-F1
#
_entry.id   AF-A0A9E2S324-F1
#
_cell.length_a   1.000
_cell.length_b   1.000
_cell.length_c   1.000
_cell.angle_alpha   90.00
_cell.angle_beta   90.00
_cell.angle_gamma   90.00
#
_symmetry.space_group_name_H-M   'P 1'
#
loop_
_entity.id
_entity.type
_entity.pdbx_description
1 polymer ?
#
loop_
_entity_poly.entity_id
_entity_poly.type
_entity_poly.pdbx_seq_one_letter_code
_entity_poly.pdbx_strand_id
1 'polypeptide(L)'
;MSAAPDDKLLRKAWLKQKFISYEYHEELLSLHQQWYDMIKRAFARPEVKRDYPDLYKYFQETAFKNFDRVAKPGQWTPEFYQAHRIGGAYRGIADYGQLMYPNYWEWMTDAEREATQSLWLKMLQMCTNIRQTVDNLWISRFTGDDDSILDDELTGPIDWPTNWREQILGPEAAALAAKDALCIKAGEPVPESGTYVALDPRDRRFTVTAGEQLPDLDSSYGITVWQRIAG
;
A
#
# COMPACT_ATOMS: atom_id res chain seq x y z
N MET A 1 -13.07 32.54 0.06
CA MET A 1 -13.95 31.45 0.51
C MET A 1 -13.02 30.32 0.92
N SER A 2 -12.90 30.04 2.23
CA SER A 2 -12.02 28.98 2.73
C SER A 2 -12.61 27.63 2.36
N ALA A 3 -11.94 26.91 1.48
CA ALA A 3 -12.26 25.50 1.29
C ALA A 3 -11.84 24.78 2.57
N ALA A 4 -12.77 24.05 3.17
CA ALA A 4 -12.46 22.97 4.10
C ALA A 4 -11.32 22.11 3.53
N PRO A 5 -10.55 21.37 4.37
CA PRO A 5 -9.56 20.43 3.86
C PRO A 5 -10.21 19.62 2.75
N ASP A 6 -9.57 19.52 1.59
CA ASP A 6 -10.07 18.62 0.56
C ASP A 6 -9.95 17.21 1.17
N ASP A 7 -11.06 16.70 1.71
CA ASP A 7 -11.16 15.42 2.39
C ASP A 7 -10.55 14.31 1.51
N LYS A 8 -10.61 14.53 0.20
CA LYS A 8 -9.91 13.78 -0.83
C LYS A 8 -8.39 13.72 -0.60
N LEU A 9 -7.69 14.84 -0.46
CA LEU A 9 -6.24 14.88 -0.24
C LEU A 9 -5.84 14.15 1.05
N LEU A 10 -6.60 14.34 2.14
CA LEU A 10 -6.33 13.66 3.40
C LEU A 10 -6.54 12.15 3.30
N ARG A 11 -7.60 11.71 2.60
CA ARG A 11 -7.86 10.29 2.33
C ARG A 11 -6.72 9.67 1.51
N LYS A 12 -6.24 10.36 0.48
CA LYS A 12 -5.10 9.89 -0.32
C LYS A 12 -3.83 9.73 0.51
N ALA A 13 -3.51 10.72 1.34
CA ALA A 13 -2.36 10.65 2.24
C ALA A 13 -2.48 9.45 3.20
N TRP A 14 -3.66 9.25 3.79
CA TRP A 14 -3.91 8.11 4.68
C TRP A 14 -3.76 6.77 3.98
N LEU A 15 -4.24 6.64 2.74
CA LEU A 15 -4.08 5.41 1.97
C LEU A 15 -2.64 5.13 1.62
N LYS A 16 -1.86 6.14 1.20
CA LYS A 16 -0.43 5.96 0.97
C LYS A 16 0.27 5.50 2.25
N GLN A 17 -0.11 6.04 3.41
CA GLN A 17 0.43 5.58 4.70
C GLN A 17 0.03 4.15 5.04
N LYS A 18 -1.24 3.78 4.80
CA LYS A 18 -1.74 2.41 5.00
C LYS A 18 -1.02 1.41 4.09
N PHE A 19 -0.91 1.70 2.80
CA PHE A 19 -0.32 0.76 1.83
C PHE A 19 1.16 0.51 2.07
N ILE A 20 1.88 1.43 2.71
CA ILE A 20 3.28 1.21 3.13
C ILE A 20 3.40 0.87 4.63
N SER A 21 2.29 0.59 5.32
CA SER A 21 2.33 0.23 6.73
C SER A 21 2.83 -1.21 6.91
N TYR A 22 3.42 -1.47 8.08
CA TYR A 22 3.89 -2.80 8.46
C TYR A 22 2.71 -3.78 8.52
N GLU A 23 1.59 -3.36 9.09
CA GLU A 23 0.37 -4.15 9.24
C GLU A 23 -0.21 -4.58 7.90
N TYR A 24 -0.21 -3.70 6.89
CA TYR A 24 -0.66 -4.03 5.54
C TYR A 24 0.25 -5.08 4.88
N HIS A 25 1.56 -5.03 5.15
CA HIS A 25 2.49 -6.05 4.66
C HIS A 25 2.37 -7.38 5.40
N GLU A 26 2.08 -7.36 6.70
CA GLU A 26 1.79 -8.57 7.48
C GLU A 26 0.51 -9.27 7.02
N GLU A 27 -0.52 -8.51 6.67
CA GLU A 27 -1.73 -9.06 6.06
C GLU A 27 -1.42 -9.77 4.74
N LEU A 28 -0.60 -9.15 3.87
CA LEU A 28 -0.14 -9.77 2.63
C LEU A 28 0.64 -11.07 2.89
N LEU A 29 1.52 -11.11 3.91
CA LEU A 29 2.24 -12.33 4.28
C LEU A 29 1.32 -13.43 4.82
N SER A 30 0.31 -13.06 5.61
CA SER A 30 -0.71 -13.99 6.10
C SER A 30 -1.49 -14.60 4.94
N LEU A 31 -1.92 -13.79 3.96
CA LEU A 31 -2.60 -14.28 2.75
C LEU A 31 -1.70 -15.21 1.94
N HIS A 32 -0.42 -14.88 1.80
CA HIS A 32 0.54 -15.73 1.11
C HIS A 32 0.72 -17.08 1.79
N GLN A 33 0.83 -17.10 3.11
CA GLN A 33 0.94 -18.35 3.87
C GLN A 33 -0.32 -19.21 3.69
N GLN A 34 -1.51 -18.60 3.78
CA GLN A 34 -2.78 -19.31 3.53
C GLN A 34 -2.86 -19.90 2.13
N TRP A 35 -2.47 -19.13 1.11
CA TRP A 35 -2.41 -19.56 -0.29
C TRP A 35 -1.40 -20.70 -0.48
N TYR A 36 -0.22 -20.56 0.09
CA TYR A 36 0.86 -21.55 0.00
C TYR A 36 0.47 -22.89 0.67
N ASP A 37 -0.15 -22.84 1.85
CA ASP A 37 -0.62 -24.03 2.56
C ASP A 37 -1.79 -24.71 1.83
N MET A 38 -2.63 -23.94 1.14
CA MET A 38 -3.68 -24.49 0.28
C MET A 38 -3.08 -25.28 -0.89
N ILE A 39 -2.11 -24.70 -1.59
CA ILE A 39 -1.41 -25.37 -2.70
C ILE A 39 -0.72 -26.62 -2.20
N LYS A 40 0.01 -26.56 -1.08
CA LYS A 40 0.68 -27.73 -0.50
C LYS A 40 -0.30 -28.85 -0.16
N ARG A 41 -1.45 -28.52 0.43
CA ARG A 41 -2.50 -29.51 0.74
C ARG A 41 -3.08 -30.15 -0.51
N ALA A 42 -3.45 -29.36 -1.51
CA ALA A 42 -3.97 -29.87 -2.78
C ALA A 42 -2.91 -30.75 -3.48
N PHE A 43 -1.65 -30.35 -3.43
CA PHE A 43 -0.54 -31.02 -4.10
C PHE A 43 -0.10 -32.32 -3.41
N ALA A 44 -0.37 -32.47 -2.12
CA ALA A 44 -0.07 -33.67 -1.35
C ALA A 44 -0.97 -34.87 -1.71
N ARG A 45 -2.02 -34.66 -2.52
CA ARG A 45 -2.93 -35.71 -2.94
C ARG A 45 -2.26 -36.75 -3.85
N PRO A 46 -2.47 -38.06 -3.63
CA PRO A 46 -1.84 -39.11 -4.43
C PRO A 46 -2.11 -39.01 -5.94
N GLU A 47 -3.31 -38.61 -6.32
CA GLU A 47 -3.74 -38.44 -7.71
C GLU A 47 -2.95 -37.36 -8.45
N VAL A 48 -2.49 -36.30 -7.77
CA VAL A 48 -1.70 -35.24 -8.41
C VAL A 48 -0.37 -35.80 -8.90
N LYS A 49 0.30 -36.63 -8.09
CA LYS A 49 1.54 -37.29 -8.48
C LYS A 49 1.33 -38.31 -9.59
N ARG A 50 0.21 -39.04 -9.57
CA ARG A 50 -0.12 -40.08 -10.54
C ARG A 50 -0.48 -39.49 -11.90
N ASP A 51 -1.32 -38.47 -11.92
CA ASP A 51 -1.97 -37.95 -13.11
C ASP A 51 -1.18 -36.77 -13.72
N TYR A 52 -0.34 -36.09 -12.93
CA TYR A 52 0.48 -34.95 -13.35
C TYR A 52 1.96 -35.06 -12.92
N PRO A 53 2.69 -36.12 -13.32
CA PRO A 53 4.04 -36.39 -12.81
C PRO A 53 5.08 -35.31 -13.14
N ASP A 54 5.04 -34.70 -14.32
CA ASP A 54 5.99 -33.64 -14.72
C ASP A 54 5.76 -32.35 -13.92
N LEU A 55 4.49 -31.99 -13.74
CA LEU A 55 4.10 -30.87 -12.90
C LEU A 55 4.50 -31.12 -11.45
N TYR A 56 4.31 -32.36 -10.99
CA TYR A 56 4.68 -32.77 -9.64
C TYR A 56 6.18 -32.56 -9.41
N LYS A 57 7.00 -32.98 -10.36
CA LYS A 57 8.44 -32.75 -10.33
C LYS A 57 8.77 -31.24 -10.31
N TYR A 58 8.16 -30.45 -11.18
CA TYR A 58 8.37 -29.00 -11.25
C TYR A 58 8.06 -28.30 -9.91
N PHE A 59 6.92 -28.59 -9.29
CA PHE A 59 6.52 -27.97 -8.04
C PHE A 59 7.47 -28.32 -6.89
N GLN A 60 7.87 -29.59 -6.78
CA GLN A 60 8.81 -30.07 -5.77
C GLN A 60 10.22 -29.48 -5.96
N GLU A 61 10.71 -29.44 -7.18
CA GLU A 61 12.10 -29.07 -7.45
C GLU A 61 12.31 -27.55 -7.57
N THR A 62 11.28 -26.83 -8.03
CA THR A 62 11.38 -25.42 -8.45
C THR A 62 10.33 -24.53 -7.77
N ALA A 63 9.04 -24.79 -7.97
CA ALA A 63 8.01 -23.80 -7.60
C ALA A 63 7.95 -23.53 -6.09
N PHE A 64 7.89 -24.56 -5.25
CA PHE A 64 7.83 -24.39 -3.80
C PHE A 64 9.06 -23.69 -3.23
N LYS A 65 10.25 -23.99 -3.76
CA LYS A 65 11.49 -23.30 -3.36
C LYS A 65 11.44 -21.82 -3.72
N ASN A 66 10.89 -21.48 -4.88
CA ASN A 66 10.74 -20.08 -5.28
C ASN A 66 9.73 -19.36 -4.40
N PHE A 67 8.59 -20.00 -4.07
CA PHE A 67 7.61 -19.45 -3.14
C PHE A 67 8.21 -19.19 -1.75
N ASP A 68 9.01 -20.13 -1.23
CA ASP A 68 9.65 -19.96 0.09
C ASP A 68 10.73 -18.86 0.11
N ARG A 69 11.45 -18.64 -1.00
CA ARG A 69 12.58 -17.70 -1.10
C ARG A 69 12.17 -16.25 -1.32
N VAL A 70 10.91 -15.98 -1.57
CA VAL A 70 10.44 -14.61 -1.83
C VAL A 70 10.71 -13.73 -0.62
N ALA A 71 11.05 -12.46 -0.86
CA ALA A 71 11.23 -11.49 0.20
C ALA A 71 9.95 -11.37 1.04
N LYS A 72 10.10 -11.39 2.36
CA LYS A 72 9.00 -11.28 3.33
C LYS A 72 9.22 -10.04 4.19
N PRO A 73 8.91 -8.82 3.70
CA PRO A 73 9.19 -7.58 4.42
C PRO A 73 8.56 -7.52 5.82
N GLY A 74 7.42 -8.15 6.04
CA GLY A 74 6.79 -8.25 7.37
C GLY A 74 7.54 -9.17 8.36
N GLN A 75 8.53 -9.96 7.93
CA GLN A 75 9.43 -10.65 8.86
C GLN A 75 10.55 -9.76 9.40
N TRP A 76 10.67 -8.51 8.91
CA TRP A 76 11.60 -7.55 9.47
C TRP A 76 11.04 -6.94 10.73
N THR A 77 11.90 -6.50 11.66
CA THR A 77 11.40 -5.74 12.81
C THR A 77 10.75 -4.44 12.33
N PRO A 78 9.74 -3.90 13.02
CA PRO A 78 9.12 -2.64 12.64
C PRO A 78 10.14 -1.51 12.43
N GLU A 79 11.20 -1.45 13.22
CA GLU A 79 12.26 -0.45 13.10
C GLU A 79 13.08 -0.63 11.82
N PHE A 80 13.46 -1.88 11.50
CA PHE A 80 14.16 -2.19 10.26
C PHE A 80 13.27 -1.90 9.05
N TYR A 81 11.98 -2.22 9.16
CA TYR A 81 10.99 -1.89 8.16
C TYR A 81 10.96 -0.37 7.94
N GLN A 82 10.66 0.42 8.96
CA GLN A 82 10.55 1.89 8.82
C GLN A 82 11.80 2.53 8.19
N ALA A 83 13.00 2.03 8.50
CA ALA A 83 14.26 2.53 7.93
C ALA A 83 14.42 2.23 6.43
N HIS A 84 13.79 1.17 5.91
CA HIS A 84 14.00 0.70 4.55
C HIS A 84 12.79 0.88 3.62
N ARG A 85 11.63 1.36 4.12
CA ARG A 85 10.33 1.42 3.41
C ARG A 85 10.27 2.15 2.08
N ILE A 86 11.30 2.91 1.77
CA ILE A 86 11.44 3.71 0.55
C ILE A 86 12.46 3.08 -0.42
N GLY A 87 13.17 2.02 0.00
CA GLY A 87 14.11 1.28 -0.83
C GLY A 87 13.45 0.15 -1.62
N GLY A 88 14.03 -0.22 -2.77
CA GLY A 88 13.52 -1.30 -3.64
C GLY A 88 13.43 -2.70 -2.99
N ALA A 89 13.89 -2.86 -1.75
CA ALA A 89 13.69 -4.04 -0.92
C ALA A 89 12.20 -4.26 -0.55
N TYR A 90 11.35 -3.24 -0.74
CA TYR A 90 9.91 -3.22 -0.46
C TYR A 90 9.03 -3.82 -1.54
N ARG A 91 9.64 -4.41 -2.56
CA ARG A 91 8.94 -5.22 -3.57
C ARG A 91 8.51 -6.54 -2.89
N GLY A 92 7.55 -6.42 -1.98
CA GLY A 92 6.92 -7.52 -1.28
C GLY A 92 6.23 -8.44 -2.27
N ILE A 93 6.37 -9.73 -2.01
CA ILE A 93 5.80 -10.89 -2.70
C ILE A 93 5.82 -10.80 -4.23
N ALA A 94 6.70 -11.59 -4.85
CA ALA A 94 6.83 -11.68 -6.30
C ALA A 94 5.44 -11.76 -6.97
N ASP A 95 5.26 -10.98 -8.04
CA ASP A 95 4.10 -11.07 -8.92
C ASP A 95 4.04 -12.49 -9.51
N TYR A 96 3.29 -13.38 -8.86
CA TYR A 96 3.04 -14.75 -9.32
C TYR A 96 2.07 -14.79 -10.52
N GLY A 97 1.79 -13.67 -11.19
CA GLY A 97 0.96 -13.64 -12.40
C GLY A 97 1.45 -14.63 -13.46
N GLN A 98 2.77 -14.85 -13.56
CA GLN A 98 3.35 -15.88 -14.43
C GLN A 98 3.10 -17.33 -14.00
N LEU A 99 2.77 -17.57 -12.73
CA LEU A 99 2.47 -18.91 -12.19
C LEU A 99 0.96 -19.17 -12.12
N MET A 100 0.14 -18.14 -12.36
CA MET A 100 -1.32 -18.21 -12.35
C MET A 100 -1.93 -18.45 -13.73
N TYR A 101 -1.13 -18.80 -14.75
CA TYR A 101 -1.69 -19.17 -16.06
C TYR A 101 -2.62 -20.40 -15.94
N PRO A 102 -3.77 -20.41 -16.65
CA PRO A 102 -4.87 -21.36 -16.42
C PRO A 102 -4.45 -22.84 -16.42
N ASN A 103 -3.47 -23.19 -17.24
CA ASN A 103 -3.03 -24.57 -17.46
C ASN A 103 -2.21 -25.12 -16.28
N TYR A 104 -1.68 -24.26 -15.40
CA TYR A 104 -0.86 -24.70 -14.26
C TYR A 104 -1.69 -25.16 -13.04
N TRP A 105 -3.02 -25.05 -13.08
CA TRP A 105 -3.91 -25.37 -11.94
C TRP A 105 -4.94 -26.45 -12.25
N GLU A 106 -4.83 -27.13 -13.40
CA GLU A 106 -5.78 -28.17 -13.82
C GLU A 106 -5.86 -29.36 -12.86
N TRP A 107 -4.82 -29.60 -12.07
CA TRP A 107 -4.71 -30.63 -11.04
C TRP A 107 -5.43 -30.27 -9.72
N MET A 108 -5.91 -29.03 -9.58
CA MET A 108 -6.77 -28.62 -8.47
C MET A 108 -8.23 -28.88 -8.78
N THR A 109 -9.00 -29.25 -7.76
CA THR A 109 -10.46 -29.26 -7.84
C THR A 109 -11.00 -27.84 -8.06
N ASP A 110 -12.23 -27.73 -8.56
CA ASP A 110 -12.85 -26.42 -8.82
C ASP A 110 -12.91 -25.56 -7.54
N ALA A 111 -13.29 -26.17 -6.41
CA ALA A 111 -13.36 -25.48 -5.12
C ALA A 111 -11.98 -24.97 -4.64
N GLU A 112 -10.92 -25.75 -4.81
CA GLU A 112 -9.56 -25.29 -4.48
C GLU A 112 -9.08 -24.21 -5.41
N ARG A 113 -9.41 -24.31 -6.70
CA ARG A 113 -9.02 -23.32 -7.70
C ARG A 113 -9.70 -21.99 -7.42
N GLU A 114 -10.99 -21.99 -7.11
CA GLU A 114 -11.73 -20.81 -6.69
C GLU A 114 -11.13 -20.18 -5.42
N ALA A 115 -10.87 -20.99 -4.40
CA ALA A 115 -10.27 -20.52 -3.15
C ALA A 115 -8.85 -19.96 -3.35
N THR A 116 -8.03 -20.63 -4.17
CA THR A 116 -6.68 -20.20 -4.55
C THR A 116 -6.72 -18.89 -5.33
N GLN A 117 -7.64 -18.77 -6.28
CA GLN A 117 -7.83 -17.57 -7.09
C GLN A 117 -8.30 -16.39 -6.24
N SER A 118 -9.21 -16.61 -5.29
CA SER A 118 -9.69 -15.57 -4.37
C SER A 118 -8.55 -14.99 -3.52
N LEU A 119 -7.70 -15.84 -2.94
CA LEU A 119 -6.52 -15.40 -2.19
C LEU A 119 -5.50 -14.70 -3.11
N TRP A 120 -5.27 -15.25 -4.30
CA TRP A 120 -4.35 -14.69 -5.27
C TRP A 120 -4.73 -13.26 -5.69
N LEU A 121 -5.99 -13.04 -6.04
CA LEU A 121 -6.48 -11.72 -6.47
C LEU A 121 -6.30 -10.68 -5.36
N LYS A 122 -6.57 -11.04 -4.10
CA LYS A 122 -6.33 -10.15 -2.95
C LYS A 122 -4.86 -9.81 -2.79
N MET A 123 -3.97 -10.81 -2.84
CA MET A 123 -2.52 -10.56 -2.76
C MET A 123 -2.02 -9.69 -3.92
N LEU A 124 -2.46 -9.97 -5.15
CA LEU A 124 -2.10 -9.18 -6.33
C LEU A 124 -2.54 -7.72 -6.17
N GLN A 125 -3.73 -7.48 -5.64
CA GLN A 125 -4.24 -6.15 -5.34
C GLN A 125 -3.35 -5.43 -4.32
N MET A 126 -3.02 -6.09 -3.19
CA MET A 126 -2.15 -5.52 -2.17
C MET A 126 -0.75 -5.23 -2.69
N CYS A 127 -0.13 -6.16 -3.43
CA CYS A 127 1.16 -5.95 -4.09
C CYS A 127 1.12 -4.75 -5.05
N THR A 128 0.02 -4.59 -5.78
CA THR A 128 -0.18 -3.45 -6.69
C THR A 128 -0.26 -2.14 -5.91
N ASN A 129 -1.03 -2.08 -4.83
CA ASN A 129 -1.15 -0.89 -3.99
C ASN A 129 0.20 -0.48 -3.37
N ILE A 130 0.96 -1.47 -2.85
CA ILE A 130 2.31 -1.26 -2.33
C ILE A 130 3.21 -0.68 -3.42
N ARG A 131 3.27 -1.34 -4.58
CA ARG A 131 4.12 -0.90 -5.70
C ARG A 131 3.76 0.50 -6.18
N GLN A 132 2.48 0.77 -6.42
CA GLN A 132 2.05 2.09 -6.87
C GLN A 132 2.40 3.18 -5.85
N THR A 133 2.37 2.86 -4.56
CA THR A 133 2.73 3.80 -3.50
C THR A 133 4.24 4.03 -3.42
N VAL A 134 5.03 2.95 -3.37
CA VAL A 134 6.50 3.01 -3.27
C VAL A 134 7.11 3.67 -4.51
N ASP A 135 6.63 3.32 -5.71
CA ASP A 135 7.14 3.86 -6.97
C ASP A 135 6.46 5.20 -7.35
N ASN A 136 5.55 5.73 -6.52
CA ASN A 136 4.75 6.93 -6.77
C ASN A 136 4.05 6.92 -8.15
N LEU A 137 3.47 5.78 -8.53
CA LEU A 137 2.85 5.54 -9.84
C LEU A 137 1.35 5.85 -9.86
N TRP A 138 0.77 6.30 -8.76
CA TRP A 138 -0.65 6.64 -8.68
C TRP A 138 -1.04 7.79 -9.63
N ILE A 139 -0.10 8.66 -10.00
CA ILE A 139 -0.36 9.79 -10.89
C ILE A 139 -0.71 9.26 -12.29
N SER A 140 -1.97 9.46 -12.68
CA SER A 140 -2.46 9.24 -14.03
C SER A 140 -1.72 10.16 -15.00
N ARG A 141 -1.08 9.57 -16.00
CA ARG A 141 -0.40 10.33 -17.06
C ARG A 141 -1.37 11.13 -17.94
N PHE A 142 -2.66 10.80 -17.92
CA PHE A 142 -3.68 11.44 -18.75
C PHE A 142 -4.40 12.57 -18.03
N THR A 143 -4.69 12.41 -16.75
CA THR A 143 -5.43 13.40 -15.95
C THR A 143 -4.52 14.24 -15.06
N GLY A 144 -3.30 13.79 -14.79
CA GLY A 144 -2.35 14.48 -13.92
C GLY A 144 -2.69 14.41 -12.43
N ASP A 145 -3.71 13.63 -12.06
CA ASP A 145 -4.12 13.38 -10.68
C ASP A 145 -3.83 11.95 -10.24
N ASP A 146 -3.83 11.73 -8.93
CA ASP A 146 -3.73 10.43 -8.28
C ASP A 146 -5.08 9.99 -7.71
N ASP A 147 -6.20 10.23 -8.40
CA ASP A 147 -7.55 9.88 -7.90
C ASP A 147 -7.81 8.38 -7.87
N SER A 148 -7.11 7.60 -8.71
CA SER A 148 -7.20 6.14 -8.77
C SER A 148 -6.92 5.45 -7.43
N ILE A 149 -6.16 6.10 -6.54
CA ILE A 149 -5.94 5.59 -5.18
C ILE A 149 -7.21 5.56 -4.33
N LEU A 150 -8.23 6.35 -4.67
CA LEU A 150 -9.52 6.40 -3.98
C LEU A 150 -10.58 5.50 -4.61
N ASP A 151 -10.21 4.76 -5.66
CA ASP A 151 -11.10 3.85 -6.36
C ASP A 151 -11.01 2.47 -5.72
N ASP A 152 -12.08 2.05 -5.04
CA ASP A 152 -12.17 0.75 -4.37
C ASP A 152 -12.14 -0.42 -5.38
N GLU A 153 -12.50 -0.21 -6.66
CA GLU A 153 -12.34 -1.23 -7.70
C GLU A 153 -10.86 -1.46 -8.04
N LEU A 154 -10.04 -0.41 -7.91
CA LEU A 154 -8.61 -0.44 -8.21
C LEU A 154 -7.73 -0.69 -7.00
N THR A 155 -8.20 -0.40 -5.79
CA THR A 155 -7.42 -0.54 -4.55
C THR A 155 -7.94 -1.66 -3.64
N GLY A 156 -9.11 -2.22 -3.94
CA GLY A 156 -9.84 -3.10 -3.05
C GLY A 156 -10.62 -2.31 -1.99
N PRO A 157 -11.53 -2.98 -1.25
CA PRO A 157 -12.32 -2.33 -0.22
C PRO A 157 -11.42 -1.73 0.88
N ILE A 158 -11.66 -0.48 1.23
CA ILE A 158 -10.90 0.22 2.27
C ILE A 158 -11.70 0.28 3.57
N ASP A 159 -11.22 -0.44 4.57
CA ASP A 159 -11.67 -0.24 5.96
C ASP A 159 -11.07 1.05 6.53
N TRP A 160 -11.87 2.11 6.55
CA TRP A 160 -11.52 3.41 7.14
C TRP A 160 -11.73 3.38 8.66
N PRO A 161 -10.68 3.46 9.50
CA PRO A 161 -10.86 3.57 10.94
C PRO A 161 -11.52 4.90 11.29
N THR A 162 -12.36 4.94 12.33
CA THR A 162 -13.09 6.16 12.72
C THR A 162 -12.17 7.35 12.97
N ASN A 163 -10.94 7.10 13.42
CA ASN A 163 -9.92 8.10 13.69
C ASN A 163 -8.88 8.27 12.56
N TRP A 164 -9.18 7.88 11.30
CA TRP A 164 -8.22 7.93 10.20
C TRP A 164 -7.59 9.31 10.00
N ARG A 165 -8.33 10.40 10.22
CA ARG A 165 -7.80 11.78 10.15
C ARG A 165 -6.72 12.02 11.20
N GLU A 166 -6.93 11.55 12.42
CA GLU A 166 -5.99 11.68 13.55
C GLU A 166 -4.75 10.80 13.37
N GLN A 167 -4.80 9.77 12.52
CA GLN A 167 -3.62 8.96 12.19
C GLN A 167 -2.66 9.69 11.23
N ILE A 168 -3.15 10.71 10.52
CA ILE A 168 -2.35 11.59 9.63
C ILE A 168 -1.92 12.85 10.35
N LEU A 169 -2.85 13.43 11.11
CA LEU A 169 -2.63 14.65 11.85
C LEU A 169 -2.04 14.27 13.22
N GLY A 170 -0.79 14.63 13.51
CA GLY A 170 -0.24 14.45 14.86
C GLY A 170 -1.18 15.03 15.93
N PRO A 171 -1.14 14.58 17.19
CA PRO A 171 -2.16 14.88 18.21
C PRO A 171 -2.47 16.38 18.37
N GLU A 172 -1.48 17.27 18.21
CA GLU A 172 -1.70 18.73 18.22
C GLU A 172 -2.37 19.23 16.94
N ALA A 173 -1.98 18.73 15.76
CA ALA A 173 -2.62 19.05 14.48
C ALA A 173 -4.04 18.47 14.40
N ALA A 174 -4.31 17.31 15.00
CA ALA A 174 -5.64 16.72 15.15
C ALA A 174 -6.52 17.54 16.10
N ALA A 175 -5.96 18.06 17.20
CA ALA A 175 -6.65 18.98 18.11
C ALA A 175 -6.93 20.36 17.47
N LEU A 176 -6.06 20.80 16.55
CA LEU A 176 -6.18 22.02 15.76
C LEU A 176 -6.87 21.83 14.41
N ALA A 177 -7.27 20.59 14.08
CA ALA A 177 -8.05 20.23 12.90
C ALA A 177 -9.49 20.69 13.08
N ALA A 178 -9.67 22.00 13.26
CA ALA A 178 -10.91 22.65 12.90
C ALA A 178 -11.22 22.23 11.46
N LYS A 179 -12.51 21.97 11.22
CA LYS A 179 -13.07 21.46 9.96
C LYS A 179 -12.73 22.31 8.71
N ASP A 180 -12.02 23.43 8.88
CA ASP A 180 -11.74 24.47 7.88
C ASP A 180 -10.25 24.88 7.78
N ALA A 181 -9.31 24.09 8.34
CA ALA A 181 -7.88 24.43 8.25
C ALA A 181 -7.33 24.27 6.82
N LEU A 182 -6.71 25.33 6.30
CA LEU A 182 -6.18 25.38 4.94
C LEU A 182 -5.02 24.40 4.75
N CYS A 183 -5.14 23.53 3.74
CA CYS A 183 -4.10 22.57 3.35
C CYS A 183 -3.52 22.92 1.97
N ILE A 184 -2.23 22.64 1.77
CA ILE A 184 -1.53 22.89 0.52
C ILE A 184 -0.49 21.81 0.23
N LYS A 185 -0.27 21.48 -1.05
CA LYS A 185 0.79 20.56 -1.46
C LYS A 185 2.14 21.26 -1.46
N ALA A 186 3.21 20.54 -1.16
CA ALA A 186 4.56 21.03 -1.34
C ALA A 186 4.79 21.55 -2.78
N GLY A 187 5.55 22.62 -2.91
CA GLY A 187 5.80 23.29 -4.19
C GLY A 187 4.65 24.15 -4.71
N GLU A 188 3.44 24.06 -4.15
CA GLU A 188 2.38 25.04 -4.43
C GLU A 188 2.59 26.31 -3.58
N PRO A 189 2.31 27.51 -4.13
CA PRO A 189 2.43 28.76 -3.40
C PRO A 189 1.36 28.87 -2.32
N VAL A 190 1.75 29.14 -1.07
CA VAL A 190 0.82 29.25 0.06
C VAL A 190 -0.11 30.45 -0.11
N PRO A 191 -1.43 30.28 0.04
CA PRO A 191 -2.38 31.36 -0.19
C PRO A 191 -2.43 32.37 0.98
N GLU A 192 -1.99 31.97 2.18
CA GLU A 192 -2.01 32.82 3.37
C GLU A 192 -0.70 32.67 4.16
N SER A 193 -0.26 33.76 4.79
CA SER A 193 0.86 33.73 5.73
C SER A 193 0.48 32.98 7.00
N GLY A 194 1.43 32.27 7.59
CA GLY A 194 1.22 31.62 8.88
C GLY A 194 2.20 30.48 9.14
N THR A 195 1.94 29.75 10.22
CA THR A 195 2.68 28.52 10.53
C THR A 195 1.93 27.33 9.97
N TYR A 196 2.64 26.55 9.16
CA TYR A 196 2.18 25.33 8.54
C TYR A 196 2.88 24.13 9.18
N VAL A 197 2.12 23.09 9.47
CA VAL A 197 2.63 21.79 9.92
C VAL A 197 2.56 20.80 8.76
N ALA A 198 3.62 20.01 8.58
CA ALA A 198 3.63 18.92 7.65
C ALA A 198 2.71 17.81 8.15
N LEU A 199 1.86 17.29 7.27
CA LEU A 199 1.05 16.11 7.50
C LEU A 199 1.92 14.86 7.34
N ASP A 200 2.92 14.75 8.21
CA ASP A 200 3.90 13.69 8.32
C ASP A 200 4.08 13.39 9.82
N PRO A 201 4.24 12.11 10.24
CA PRO A 201 4.56 11.73 11.62
C PRO A 201 5.73 12.48 12.29
N ARG A 202 6.55 13.22 11.54
CA ARG A 202 7.69 13.99 12.07
C ARG A 202 7.34 15.40 12.60
N ASP A 203 6.07 15.82 12.58
CA ASP A 203 5.55 17.12 13.09
C ASP A 203 6.48 18.31 12.75
N ARG A 204 6.80 18.45 11.46
CA ARG A 204 7.67 19.52 10.98
C ARG A 204 6.86 20.78 10.77
N ARG A 205 7.39 21.93 11.20
CA ARG A 205 6.68 23.22 11.14
C ARG A 205 7.48 24.24 10.36
N PHE A 206 6.79 25.03 9.54
CA PHE A 206 7.36 26.13 8.77
C PHE A 206 6.46 27.36 8.90
N THR A 207 7.07 28.49 9.22
CA THR A 207 6.39 29.79 9.13
C THR A 207 6.75 30.41 7.80
N VAL A 208 5.74 30.71 6.99
CA VAL A 208 5.87 31.22 5.62
C VAL A 208 4.91 32.37 5.39
N THR A 209 5.22 33.17 4.38
CA THR A 209 4.41 34.28 3.89
C THR A 209 3.62 33.89 2.64
N ALA A 210 2.45 34.52 2.44
CA ALA A 210 1.62 34.29 1.26
C ALA A 210 2.43 34.42 -0.04
N GLY A 211 2.35 33.40 -0.90
CA GLY A 211 3.09 33.28 -2.15
C GLY A 211 4.37 32.44 -2.05
N GLU A 212 4.92 32.21 -0.86
CA GLU A 212 6.06 31.30 -0.68
C GLU A 212 5.66 29.84 -0.89
N GLN A 213 6.63 28.99 -1.23
CA GLN A 213 6.39 27.56 -1.42
C GLN A 213 6.93 26.79 -0.23
N LEU A 214 6.13 25.84 0.26
CA LEU A 214 6.57 24.93 1.30
C LEU A 214 7.37 23.76 0.68
N PRO A 215 8.47 23.34 1.32
CA PRO A 215 9.34 22.33 0.76
C PRO A 215 8.63 20.98 0.71
N ASP A 216 9.00 20.17 -0.29
CA ASP A 216 8.71 18.75 -0.21
C ASP A 216 9.76 18.12 0.72
N LEU A 217 9.31 17.48 1.79
CA LEU A 217 10.16 16.90 2.82
C LEU A 217 10.62 15.49 2.44
N ASP A 218 10.55 15.13 1.16
CA ASP A 218 10.63 13.76 0.66
C ASP A 218 9.70 12.86 1.45
N SER A 219 8.44 13.32 1.61
CA SER A 219 7.40 12.55 2.27
C SER A 219 7.36 11.16 1.64
N SER A 220 7.47 10.13 2.48
CA SER A 220 7.40 8.73 2.06
C SER A 220 6.05 8.37 1.40
N TYR A 221 5.13 9.33 1.34
CA TYR A 221 3.74 9.23 0.93
C TYR A 221 3.48 10.02 -0.37
N GLY A 222 4.50 10.25 -1.19
CA GLY A 222 4.38 10.88 -2.51
C GLY A 222 4.68 12.38 -2.49
N ILE A 223 3.80 13.20 -1.91
CA ILE A 223 3.99 14.67 -1.80
C ILE A 223 3.70 15.11 -0.36
N THR A 224 4.53 16.00 0.19
CA THR A 224 4.28 16.57 1.51
C THR A 224 3.05 17.48 1.45
N VAL A 225 2.03 17.20 2.26
CA VAL A 225 0.89 18.10 2.46
C VAL A 225 1.13 18.92 3.71
N TRP A 226 0.83 20.20 3.65
CA TRP A 226 1.03 21.15 4.73
C TRP A 226 -0.31 21.72 5.17
N GLN A 227 -0.55 21.78 6.48
CA GLN A 227 -1.76 22.35 7.07
C GLN A 227 -1.41 23.59 7.89
N ARG A 228 -2.14 24.69 7.67
CA ARG A 228 -1.96 25.89 8.49
C ARG A 228 -2.53 25.67 9.89
N ILE A 229 -1.74 25.95 10.92
CA ILE A 229 -2.11 25.78 12.33
C ILE A 229 -2.13 27.07 13.15
N ALA A 230 -1.56 28.16 12.62
CA ALA A 230 -1.59 29.48 13.24
C ALA A 230 -1.40 30.61 12.23
N GLY A 231 -1.97 31.78 12.52
CA GLY A 231 -1.83 33.03 11.75
C GLY A 231 -1.12 34.10 12.56
#